data_AF-A0A2U3KPV0-F1
#
_entry.id   AF-A0A2U3KPV0-F1
#
_cell.length_a   1.000
_cell.length_b   1.000
_cell.length_c   1.000
_cell.angle_alpha   90.00
_cell.angle_beta   90.00
_cell.angle_gamma   90.00
#
_symmetry.space_group_name_H-M   'P 1'
#
loop_
_entity.id
_entity.type
_entity.pdbx_description
1 polymer ?
#
loop_
_entity_poly.entity_id
_entity_poly.type
_entity_poly.pdbx_seq_one_letter_code
_entity_poly.pdbx_strand_id
1 'polypeptide(L)'
;MKGPNVILRYFYLFALLSFVSVLLLPALAGAQDYPIMDRVADKVIQKYQNSSCQQLWQKKSKPKSEMEQKAVRFLKSDPQMRVAFIDKVAAPIANKMFECGMIP
;
A
#
# COMPACT_ATOMS: atom_id res chain seq x y z
N MET A 1 -55.85 15.00 7.12
CA MET A 1 -54.91 15.91 6.41
C MET A 1 -53.63 16.00 7.23
N LYS A 2 -52.56 15.31 6.81
CA LYS A 2 -51.28 15.23 7.55
C LYS A 2 -50.46 16.48 7.22
N GLY A 3 -50.23 17.35 8.20
CA GLY A 3 -49.71 18.70 7.98
C GLY A 3 -48.31 18.77 7.33
N PRO A 4 -47.96 19.90 6.69
CA PRO A 4 -46.73 20.09 5.91
C PRO A 4 -45.44 19.85 6.71
N ASN A 5 -45.49 19.98 8.03
CA ASN A 5 -44.36 19.73 8.93
C ASN A 5 -43.93 18.26 8.98
N VAL A 6 -44.84 17.31 8.70
CA VAL A 6 -44.52 15.87 8.71
C VAL A 6 -43.74 15.49 7.46
N ILE A 7 -44.09 16.08 6.32
CA ILE A 7 -43.42 15.85 5.03
C ILE A 7 -42.01 16.47 5.08
N LEU A 8 -41.88 17.70 5.60
CA LEU A 8 -40.57 18.37 5.72
C LEU A 8 -39.61 17.64 6.66
N ARG A 9 -40.13 17.08 7.77
CA ARG A 9 -39.34 16.27 8.72
C ARG A 9 -38.90 14.93 8.12
N TYR A 10 -39.75 14.28 7.33
CA TYR A 10 -39.38 13.07 6.59
C TYR A 10 -38.31 13.38 5.53
N PHE A 11 -38.44 14.49 4.79
CA PHE A 11 -37.42 14.95 3.85
C PHE A 11 -36.07 15.19 4.53
N TYR A 12 -36.06 15.83 5.71
CA TYR A 12 -34.82 16.07 6.47
C TYR A 12 -34.19 14.78 7.00
N LEU A 13 -34.99 13.83 7.46
CA LEU A 13 -34.51 12.52 7.91
C LEU A 13 -33.95 11.69 6.75
N PHE A 14 -34.60 11.73 5.58
CA PHE A 14 -34.08 11.09 4.37
C PHE A 14 -32.78 11.74 3.89
N ALA A 15 -32.69 13.08 3.88
CA ALA A 15 -31.48 13.80 3.50
C ALA A 15 -30.30 13.54 4.45
N LEU A 16 -30.54 13.49 5.77
CA LEU A 16 -29.53 13.11 6.76
C LEU A 16 -29.05 11.67 6.58
N LEU A 17 -29.96 10.73 6.29
CA LEU A 17 -29.60 9.34 6.03
C LEU A 17 -28.73 9.21 4.77
N SER A 18 -29.05 9.94 3.71
CA SER A 18 -28.30 9.93 2.45
C SER A 18 -26.89 10.51 2.59
N PHE A 19 -26.72 11.56 3.41
CA PHE A 19 -25.42 12.20 3.61
C PHE A 19 -24.42 11.29 4.36
N VAL A 20 -24.91 10.44 5.26
CA VAL A 20 -24.09 9.46 5.99
C VAL A 20 -23.59 8.34 5.07
N SER A 21 -24.39 7.90 4.09
CA SER A 21 -23.99 6.82 3.17
C SER A 21 -22.85 7.19 2.21
N VAL A 22 -22.71 8.46 1.85
CA VAL A 22 -21.64 8.92 0.93
C VAL A 22 -20.26 8.92 1.60
N LEU A 23 -20.20 9.07 2.93
CA LEU A 23 -18.95 9.10 3.71
C LEU A 23 -18.31 7.72 3.95
N LEU A 24 -19.03 6.61 3.70
CA LEU A 24 -18.55 5.25 4.00
C LEU A 24 -17.88 4.52 2.83
N LEU A 25 -17.82 5.12 1.64
CA LEU A 25 -17.42 4.44 0.41
C LEU A 25 -15.90 4.30 0.08
N PRO A 26 -14.92 4.94 0.76
CA PRO A 26 -13.53 4.77 0.31
C PRO A 26 -12.86 3.45 0.76
N ALA A 27 -13.55 2.57 1.51
CA ALA A 27 -12.91 1.39 2.15
C ALA A 27 -12.77 0.14 1.25
N LEU A 28 -13.41 0.08 0.08
CA LEU A 28 -13.45 -1.15 -0.74
C LEU A 28 -12.44 -1.21 -1.89
N ALA A 29 -11.57 -0.20 -2.06
CA ALA A 29 -10.59 -0.16 -3.14
C ALA A 29 -9.34 -1.04 -2.92
N GLY A 30 -9.33 -1.91 -1.89
CA GLY A 30 -8.13 -2.61 -1.42
C GLY A 30 -7.97 -4.08 -1.83
N ALA A 31 -8.93 -4.69 -2.51
CA ALA A 31 -8.91 -6.13 -2.81
C ALA A 31 -8.46 -6.45 -4.25
N GLN A 32 -7.38 -5.82 -4.73
CA GLN A 32 -6.76 -6.22 -5.99
C GLN A 32 -5.59 -7.18 -5.70
N ASP A 33 -5.78 -8.46 -6.05
CA ASP A 33 -4.75 -9.48 -5.88
C ASP A 33 -3.64 -9.32 -6.94
N TYR A 34 -2.38 -9.29 -6.48
CA TYR A 34 -1.21 -9.15 -7.36
C TYR A 34 -0.26 -10.37 -7.23
N PRO A 35 -0.66 -11.56 -7.69
CA PRO A 35 0.07 -12.81 -7.41
C PRO A 35 1.50 -12.85 -7.97
N ILE A 36 1.76 -12.13 -9.08
CA ILE A 36 3.12 -12.01 -9.63
C ILE A 36 3.97 -11.06 -8.80
N MET A 37 3.40 -9.93 -8.38
CA MET A 37 4.06 -8.98 -7.49
C MET A 37 4.42 -9.65 -6.17
N ASP A 38 3.51 -10.47 -5.61
CA ASP A 38 3.72 -11.21 -4.38
C ASP A 38 4.95 -12.11 -4.42
N ARG A 39 5.10 -12.92 -5.47
CA ARG A 39 6.27 -13.78 -5.65
C ARG A 39 7.56 -12.98 -5.81
N VAL A 40 7.48 -11.80 -6.43
CA VAL A 40 8.63 -10.90 -6.55
C VAL A 40 8.99 -10.31 -5.19
N ALA A 41 8.00 -9.85 -4.42
CA ALA A 41 8.18 -9.35 -3.07
C ALA A 41 8.85 -10.42 -2.17
N ASP A 42 8.36 -11.66 -2.21
CA ASP A 42 8.93 -12.77 -1.44
C ASP A 42 10.41 -13.02 -1.79
N LYS A 43 10.76 -12.98 -3.08
CA LYS A 43 12.16 -13.09 -3.53
C LYS A 43 13.02 -11.93 -3.05
N VAL A 44 12.48 -10.72 -3.03
CA VAL A 44 13.22 -9.54 -2.51
C VAL A 44 13.44 -9.70 -1.01
N ILE A 45 12.41 -10.11 -0.25
CA ILE A 45 12.51 -10.37 1.19
C ILE A 45 13.57 -11.43 1.48
N GLN A 46 13.49 -12.59 0.82
CA GLN A 46 14.47 -13.67 0.94
C GLN A 46 15.88 -13.19 0.62
N LYS A 47 16.05 -12.35 -0.42
CA LYS A 47 17.35 -11.78 -0.76
C LYS A 47 17.92 -10.93 0.37
N TYR A 48 17.13 -10.09 1.00
CA TYR A 48 17.61 -9.29 2.14
C TYR A 48 17.92 -10.16 3.36
N GLN A 49 17.02 -11.08 3.71
CA GLN A 49 17.18 -11.94 4.88
C GLN A 49 18.43 -12.84 4.75
N ASN A 50 18.67 -13.40 3.56
CA ASN A 50 19.79 -14.31 3.30
C ASN A 50 21.12 -13.60 2.97
N SER A 51 21.11 -12.30 2.74
CA SER A 51 22.35 -11.54 2.49
C SER A 51 23.04 -11.17 3.80
N SER A 52 24.38 -11.14 3.79
CA SER A 52 25.14 -10.59 4.91
C SER A 52 25.00 -9.06 4.98
N CYS A 53 25.19 -8.49 6.16
CA CYS A 53 25.13 -7.04 6.35
C CYS A 53 26.15 -6.30 5.46
N GLN A 54 27.36 -6.85 5.30
CA GLN A 54 28.37 -6.28 4.41
C GLN A 54 27.92 -6.28 2.94
N GLN A 55 27.31 -7.37 2.46
CA GLN A 55 26.79 -7.45 1.09
C GLN A 55 25.68 -6.42 0.85
N LEU A 56 24.78 -6.25 1.82
CA LEU A 56 23.70 -5.28 1.73
C LEU A 56 24.22 -3.83 1.74
N TRP A 57 25.24 -3.53 2.55
CA TRP A 57 25.89 -2.23 2.58
C TRP A 57 26.56 -1.90 1.24
N GLN A 58 27.34 -2.84 0.70
CA GLN A 58 27.95 -2.68 -0.62
C GLN A 58 26.90 -2.48 -1.71
N LYS A 59 25.77 -3.19 -1.63
CA LYS A 59 24.68 -3.04 -2.59
C LYS A 59 23.98 -1.68 -2.47
N LYS A 60 23.81 -1.14 -1.25
CA LYS A 60 23.19 0.17 -1.01
C LYS A 60 23.95 1.30 -1.70
N SER A 61 25.28 1.23 -1.71
CA SER A 61 26.16 2.23 -2.33
C SER A 61 26.31 2.09 -3.85
N LYS A 62 25.82 0.99 -4.45
CA LYS A 62 25.89 0.76 -5.89
C LYS A 62 24.66 1.34 -6.60
N PRO A 63 24.81 1.86 -7.83
CA PRO A 63 23.68 2.28 -8.64
C PRO A 63 22.73 1.10 -8.90
N LYS A 64 21.44 1.42 -9.00
CA LYS A 64 20.40 0.42 -9.32
C LYS A 64 20.64 -0.13 -10.72
N SER A 65 20.48 -1.44 -10.89
CA SER A 65 20.55 -2.06 -12.23
C SER A 65 19.40 -1.58 -13.12
N GLU A 66 19.54 -1.71 -14.44
CA GLU A 66 18.48 -1.32 -15.38
C GLU A 66 17.14 -2.02 -15.08
N MET A 67 17.20 -3.29 -14.68
CA MET A 67 16.03 -4.07 -14.28
C MET A 67 15.38 -3.51 -13.01
N GLU A 68 16.17 -3.16 -11.99
CA GLU A 68 15.66 -2.52 -10.78
C GLU A 68 15.02 -1.16 -11.11
N GLN A 69 15.62 -0.38 -12.00
CA GLN A 69 15.05 0.89 -12.45
C GLN A 69 13.73 0.70 -13.20
N LYS A 70 13.63 -0.32 -14.06
CA LYS A 70 12.38 -0.66 -14.76
C LYS A 70 11.29 -1.07 -13.79
N ALA A 71 11.62 -1.89 -12.78
CA ALA A 71 10.67 -2.27 -11.73
C ALA A 71 10.18 -1.05 -10.94
N VAL A 72 11.07 -0.12 -10.60
CA VAL A 72 10.70 1.14 -9.93
C VAL A 72 9.76 1.97 -10.82
N ARG A 73 10.03 2.08 -12.14
CA ARG A 73 9.13 2.79 -13.06
C ARG A 73 7.74 2.15 -13.12
N PHE A 74 7.69 0.83 -13.16
CA PHE A 74 6.43 0.08 -13.16
C PHE A 74 5.61 0.29 -11.87
N LEU A 75 6.25 0.21 -10.70
CA LEU A 75 5.58 0.52 -9.44
C LEU A 75 5.18 2.01 -9.37
N LYS A 76 5.93 2.92 -9.98
CA LYS A 76 5.51 4.34 -10.05
C LYS A 76 4.24 4.53 -10.88
N SER A 77 4.07 3.78 -11.98
CA SER A 77 2.89 3.87 -12.84
C SER A 77 1.62 3.26 -12.25
N ASP A 78 1.72 2.35 -11.27
CA ASP A 78 0.57 1.75 -10.59
C ASP A 78 0.62 2.06 -9.08
N PRO A 79 -0.11 3.08 -8.60
CA PRO A 79 -0.11 3.46 -7.19
C PRO A 79 -0.63 2.38 -6.24
N GLN A 80 -1.64 1.60 -6.64
CA GLN A 80 -2.21 0.57 -5.78
C GLN A 80 -1.25 -0.62 -5.63
N MET A 81 -0.67 -1.07 -6.74
CA MET A 81 0.35 -2.12 -6.70
C MET A 81 1.59 -1.69 -5.92
N ARG A 82 1.99 -0.41 -6.01
CA ARG A 82 3.10 0.13 -5.22
C ARG A 82 2.84 0.05 -3.72
N VAL A 83 1.65 0.42 -3.28
CA VAL A 83 1.27 0.30 -1.86
C VAL A 83 1.34 -1.16 -1.42
N ALA A 84 0.69 -2.06 -2.16
CA ALA A 84 0.69 -3.49 -1.86
C ALA A 84 2.12 -4.08 -1.80
N PHE A 85 2.99 -3.72 -2.74
CA PHE A 85 4.39 -4.15 -2.75
C PHE A 85 5.15 -3.60 -1.54
N ILE A 86 5.03 -2.31 -1.25
CA ILE A 86 5.74 -1.66 -0.15
C ILE A 86 5.29 -2.26 1.19
N ASP A 87 3.99 -2.39 1.43
CA ASP A 87 3.44 -2.92 2.68
C ASP A 87 3.99 -4.32 2.98
N LYS A 88 4.13 -5.14 1.93
CA LYS A 88 4.67 -6.49 2.04
C LYS A 88 6.17 -6.53 2.35
N VAL A 89 6.98 -5.68 1.69
CA VAL A 89 8.45 -5.75 1.81
C VAL A 89 9.04 -4.87 2.90
N ALA A 90 8.34 -3.79 3.30
CA ALA A 90 8.91 -2.73 4.12
C ALA A 90 9.33 -3.24 5.49
N ALA A 91 8.44 -3.89 6.25
CA ALA A 91 8.74 -4.37 7.59
C ALA A 91 9.91 -5.38 7.63
N PRO A 92 9.91 -6.50 6.88
CA PRO A 92 11.00 -7.48 6.96
C PRO A 92 12.34 -6.92 6.47
N ILE A 93 12.34 -6.05 5.45
CA ILE A 93 13.58 -5.44 4.95
C ILE A 93 14.08 -4.39 5.93
N ALA A 94 13.20 -3.53 6.47
CA ALA A 94 13.57 -2.52 7.46
C ALA A 94 14.17 -3.17 8.70
N ASN A 95 13.57 -4.24 9.23
CA ASN A 95 14.14 -4.99 10.36
C ASN A 95 15.54 -5.50 10.04
N LYS A 96 15.76 -6.11 8.87
CA LYS A 96 17.09 -6.55 8.45
C LYS A 96 18.07 -5.38 8.31
N MET A 97 17.62 -4.25 7.78
CA MET A 97 18.44 -3.05 7.64
C MET A 97 18.80 -2.43 9.00
N PHE A 98 17.89 -2.47 9.97
CA PHE A 98 18.10 -2.03 11.35
C PHE A 98 19.14 -2.91 12.06
N GLU A 99 18.98 -4.24 12.00
CA GLU A 99 19.96 -5.20 12.53
C GLU A 99 21.37 -4.99 11.93
N CYS A 100 21.44 -4.57 10.67
CA CYS A 100 22.68 -4.28 9.96
C CYS A 100 23.18 -2.82 10.12
N GLY A 101 22.53 -1.99 10.95
CA GLY A 101 22.90 -0.60 11.20
C GLY A 101 22.73 0.35 10.00
N MET A 102 21.94 0.00 8.99
CA MET A 102 21.71 0.82 7.79
C MET A 102 20.64 1.88 7.94
N ILE A 103 19.77 1.72 8.94
CA ILE A 103 18.75 2.67 9.37
C ILE A 103 18.82 2.74 10.90
N PRO A 104 18.62 3.94 11.49
CA PRO A 104 18.66 4.12 12.94
C PRO A 104 17.45 3.50 13.65
#